data_AF-A0A7Y5LJJ6-F1
#
_entry.id   AF-A0A7Y5LJJ6-F1
#
_cell.length_a   1.000
_cell.length_b   1.000
_cell.length_c   1.000
_cell.angle_alpha   90.00
_cell.angle_beta   90.00
_cell.angle_gamma   90.00
#
_symmetry.space_group_name_H-M   'P 1'
#
loop_
_entity.id
_entity.type
_entity.pdbx_description
1 polymer ?
#
loop_
_entity_poly.entity_id
_entity_poly.type
_entity_poly.pdbx_seq_one_letter_code
_entity_poly.pdbx_strand_id
1 'polypeptide(L)'
;MKSYLIRFLAVALISATIISCTDELVDNPVSNLPPDTGLFLVPDTTISQQPSKLQMHWWGDDPDGLVIGYYISWDNTNWGFTTRNDSLFALQIGASDTTYPFQVIACDNSGNGTYDNKVLRNGIDFGPEPFIDNNGNGIWDNGEKYYDIGDVDPTPAKLDVPIKNSSPVISWNTLTVLPDTSFPVMTFAWNASDIDGDATISKITICLNDTSDPADRVVIGGNIRLITLRINDLNAAEPLMDILIDGSESNVFSVQLRGLKYNDFNKFFVQAEDISGAKSEFISLPSSSTNWYVKKPTGKFLLIDDYITADDASSFYSTTLNSVNSGALNGEYDVWDLNKNKLPFSNISFPVTLKLFKYIFWYTDTNPSLELAGNSVRKFTESGGKVFFSMQFPQTLDVINIQSFLPVDSTSAPLSFLLPNTAVSADPNAVNYPGLTTTASIARVRTTYISGFSAQRVYYFANNVLPGAIGFINNEKNIFFIGLPLHRCDGTAGNVSLLFNKVLFDEFGLIP
;
A
#
# COMPACT_ATOMS: atom_id res chain seq x y z
N MET A 1 17.77 -83.03 -73.69
CA MET A 1 18.03 -83.40 -72.28
C MET A 1 18.85 -82.39 -71.47
N LYS A 2 19.73 -81.58 -72.07
CA LYS A 2 20.59 -80.61 -71.32
C LYS A 2 19.88 -79.36 -70.75
N SER A 3 18.69 -78.95 -71.23
CA SER A 3 17.99 -77.78 -70.67
C SER A 3 17.15 -78.08 -69.42
N TYR A 4 16.73 -79.33 -69.21
CA TYR A 4 16.01 -79.75 -68.00
C TYR A 4 16.94 -79.87 -66.80
N LEU A 5 18.21 -80.28 -67.00
CA LEU A 5 19.20 -80.41 -65.93
C LEU A 5 19.61 -79.04 -65.35
N ILE A 6 19.71 -78.01 -66.20
CA ILE A 6 20.03 -76.63 -65.77
C ILE A 6 18.86 -75.99 -65.01
N ARG A 7 17.62 -76.27 -65.41
CA ARG A 7 16.43 -75.81 -64.67
C ARG A 7 16.26 -76.55 -63.34
N PHE A 8 16.62 -77.83 -63.26
CA PHE A 8 16.62 -78.58 -62.00
C PHE A 8 17.73 -78.11 -61.04
N LEU A 9 18.92 -77.80 -61.55
CA LEU A 9 19.99 -77.21 -60.75
C LEU A 9 19.64 -75.79 -60.28
N ALA A 10 19.01 -74.97 -61.12
CA ALA A 10 18.59 -73.62 -60.73
C ALA A 10 17.48 -73.64 -59.66
N VAL A 11 16.52 -74.57 -59.74
CA VAL A 11 15.49 -74.74 -58.70
C VAL A 11 16.09 -75.31 -57.42
N ALA A 12 17.02 -76.28 -57.50
CA ALA A 12 17.69 -76.80 -56.30
C ALA A 12 18.61 -75.78 -55.61
N LEU A 13 19.26 -74.88 -56.38
CA LEU A 13 20.11 -73.83 -55.82
C LEU A 13 19.27 -72.69 -55.21
N ILE A 14 18.10 -72.37 -55.77
CA ILE A 14 17.16 -71.40 -55.21
C ILE A 14 16.46 -71.96 -53.95
N SER A 15 16.16 -73.26 -53.91
CA SER A 15 15.62 -73.92 -52.71
C SER A 15 16.65 -74.03 -51.57
N ALA A 16 17.95 -74.12 -51.89
CA ALA A 16 19.02 -74.21 -50.89
C ALA A 16 19.37 -72.84 -50.26
N THR A 17 19.00 -71.72 -50.88
CA THR A 17 19.23 -70.37 -50.34
C THR A 17 18.10 -69.85 -49.42
N ILE A 18 17.02 -70.62 -49.24
CA ILE A 18 15.89 -70.26 -48.35
C ILE A 18 15.92 -71.04 -47.02
N ILE A 19 16.97 -71.82 -46.76
CA ILE A 19 17.13 -72.62 -45.52
C ILE A 19 18.46 -72.28 -44.84
N SER A 20 18.80 -70.99 -44.76
CA SER A 20 19.91 -70.52 -43.94
C SER A 20 19.46 -69.27 -43.19
N CYS A 21 19.61 -69.31 -41.87
CA CYS A 21 19.10 -68.38 -40.85
C CYS A 21 17.59 -68.47 -40.59
N THR A 22 17.17 -69.61 -40.05
CA THR A 22 16.38 -69.49 -38.81
C THR A 22 17.42 -69.27 -37.71
N ASP A 23 17.49 -68.06 -37.15
CA ASP A 23 18.04 -67.95 -35.81
C ASP A 23 17.13 -68.80 -34.94
N GLU A 24 17.68 -69.83 -34.29
CA GLU A 24 17.00 -70.40 -33.15
C GLU A 24 16.76 -69.23 -32.19
N LEU A 25 15.51 -68.82 -32.04
CA LEU A 25 15.12 -67.99 -30.91
C LEU A 25 15.60 -68.76 -29.68
N VAL A 26 16.61 -68.21 -29.01
CA VAL A 26 17.07 -68.73 -27.73
C VAL A 26 15.86 -68.63 -26.81
N ASP A 27 15.19 -69.75 -26.59
CA ASP A 27 13.99 -69.89 -25.76
C ASP A 27 14.38 -69.94 -24.28
N ASN A 28 15.14 -68.94 -23.86
CA ASN A 28 15.30 -68.57 -22.47
C ASN A 28 14.91 -67.09 -22.40
N PRO A 29 13.62 -66.74 -22.25
CA PRO A 29 13.26 -65.39 -21.88
C PRO A 29 14.08 -65.02 -20.65
N VAL A 30 14.90 -63.97 -20.80
CA VAL A 30 15.55 -63.36 -19.64
C VAL A 30 14.40 -62.90 -18.75
N SER A 31 14.44 -63.28 -17.47
CA SER A 31 13.46 -62.79 -16.51
C SER A 31 13.57 -61.28 -16.45
N ASN A 32 12.43 -60.60 -16.48
CA ASN A 32 12.36 -59.14 -16.32
C ASN A 32 13.23 -58.70 -15.13
N LEU A 33 14.00 -57.64 -15.31
CA LEU A 33 14.76 -57.00 -14.25
C LEU A 33 14.14 -55.63 -13.95
N PRO A 34 14.05 -55.23 -12.67
CA PRO A 34 13.50 -53.92 -12.34
C PRO A 34 14.44 -52.79 -12.83
N PRO A 35 13.88 -51.61 -13.15
CA PRO A 35 14.68 -50.44 -13.51
C PRO A 35 15.41 -49.83 -12.29
N ASP A 36 16.45 -49.05 -12.56
CA ASP A 36 17.14 -48.19 -11.58
C ASP A 36 16.74 -46.72 -11.77
N THR A 37 16.56 -45.96 -10.68
CA THR A 37 16.18 -44.54 -10.70
C THR A 37 17.31 -43.63 -10.24
N GLY A 38 17.54 -42.54 -10.98
CA GLY A 38 18.40 -41.43 -10.58
C GLY A 38 17.62 -40.14 -10.32
N LEU A 39 18.09 -39.31 -9.38
CA LEU A 39 17.48 -38.05 -8.97
C LEU A 39 18.55 -37.00 -8.70
N PHE A 40 18.35 -35.78 -9.20
CA PHE A 40 19.19 -34.62 -8.87
C PHE A 40 18.40 -33.32 -8.84
N LEU A 41 18.94 -32.33 -8.12
CA LEU A 41 18.39 -30.98 -8.00
C LEU A 41 19.21 -30.01 -8.87
N VAL A 42 18.57 -29.02 -9.50
CA VAL A 42 19.29 -27.94 -10.18
C VAL A 42 19.04 -26.61 -9.46
N PRO A 43 20.09 -25.91 -8.99
CA PRO A 43 21.51 -26.29 -9.05
C PRO A 43 21.88 -27.43 -8.07
N ASP A 44 22.81 -28.29 -8.49
CA ASP A 44 23.28 -29.45 -7.70
C ASP A 44 24.02 -28.94 -6.45
N THR A 45 23.29 -28.90 -5.34
CA THR A 45 23.77 -28.32 -4.09
C THR A 45 23.33 -29.20 -2.94
N THR A 46 23.98 -30.34 -2.82
CA THR A 46 23.80 -31.33 -1.75
C THR A 46 24.17 -30.81 -0.35
N ILE A 47 24.59 -29.54 -0.20
CA ILE A 47 25.06 -28.95 1.06
C ILE A 47 24.49 -27.54 1.34
N SER A 48 23.66 -26.93 0.46
CA SER A 48 23.08 -25.59 0.73
C SER A 48 21.56 -25.58 0.82
N GLN A 49 21.06 -24.67 1.65
CA GLN A 49 19.63 -24.41 1.87
C GLN A 49 18.97 -23.95 0.57
N GLN A 50 17.76 -24.45 0.32
CA GLN A 50 17.08 -24.26 -0.95
C GLN A 50 15.90 -23.27 -0.83
N PRO A 51 15.58 -22.50 -1.88
CA PRO A 51 14.38 -21.68 -1.92
C PRO A 51 13.10 -22.54 -1.95
N SER A 52 11.94 -21.95 -1.66
CA SER A 52 10.63 -22.64 -1.70
C SER A 52 10.21 -23.17 -3.08
N LYS A 53 10.90 -22.76 -4.16
CA LYS A 53 10.67 -23.23 -5.54
C LYS A 53 11.86 -24.04 -6.04
N LEU A 54 11.59 -25.29 -6.45
CA LEU A 54 12.63 -26.27 -6.75
C LEU A 54 12.35 -26.93 -8.09
N GLN A 55 13.33 -26.88 -8.98
CA GLN A 55 13.31 -27.67 -10.20
C GLN A 55 14.06 -28.97 -9.95
N MET A 56 13.32 -30.07 -9.97
CA MET A 56 13.85 -31.41 -9.75
C MET A 56 13.91 -32.16 -11.07
N HIS A 57 14.96 -32.94 -11.23
CA HIS A 57 15.18 -33.76 -12.41
C HIS A 57 15.45 -35.20 -11.98
N TRP A 58 14.89 -36.14 -12.72
CA TRP A 58 15.07 -37.56 -12.49
C TRP A 58 15.19 -38.29 -13.83
N TRP A 59 15.71 -39.51 -13.76
CA TRP A 59 15.84 -40.40 -14.91
C TRP A 59 15.76 -41.84 -14.41
N GLY A 60 15.49 -42.76 -15.33
CA GLY A 60 15.54 -44.19 -15.05
C GLY A 60 16.27 -44.92 -16.17
N ASP A 61 16.88 -46.05 -15.81
CA ASP A 61 17.54 -46.96 -16.74
C ASP A 61 17.02 -48.37 -16.48
N ASP A 62 16.62 -49.05 -17.54
CA ASP A 62 16.02 -50.38 -17.48
C ASP A 62 16.95 -51.36 -18.21
N PRO A 63 17.53 -52.36 -17.51
CA PRO A 63 18.52 -53.26 -18.08
C PRO A 63 18.02 -54.10 -19.26
N ASP A 64 16.73 -54.40 -19.33
CA ASP A 64 16.13 -55.31 -20.32
C ASP A 64 14.87 -54.77 -21.00
N GLY A 65 14.40 -53.57 -20.63
CA GLY A 65 13.21 -52.96 -21.21
C GLY A 65 13.29 -51.43 -21.43
N LEU A 66 12.14 -50.78 -21.27
CA LEU A 66 11.95 -49.34 -21.38
C LEU A 66 11.26 -48.81 -20.11
N VAL A 67 11.82 -47.74 -19.55
CA VAL A 67 11.13 -46.95 -18.53
C VAL A 67 9.95 -46.22 -19.17
N ILE A 68 8.73 -46.52 -18.71
CA ILE A 68 7.48 -45.92 -19.24
C ILE A 68 6.99 -44.71 -18.44
N GLY A 69 7.56 -44.49 -17.26
CA GLY A 69 7.25 -43.34 -16.43
C GLY A 69 7.84 -43.46 -15.02
N TYR A 70 7.36 -42.57 -14.16
CA TYR A 70 7.84 -42.41 -12.80
C TYR A 70 6.70 -42.16 -11.84
N TYR A 71 6.76 -42.80 -10.68
CA TYR A 71 5.97 -42.41 -9.50
C TYR A 71 6.78 -41.44 -8.65
N ILE A 72 6.16 -40.33 -8.27
CA ILE A 72 6.77 -39.31 -7.40
C ILE A 72 5.98 -39.14 -6.10
N SER A 73 6.67 -38.89 -4.98
CA SER A 73 6.02 -38.63 -3.68
C SER A 73 6.83 -37.68 -2.80
N TRP A 74 6.11 -36.97 -1.93
CA TRP A 74 6.63 -36.08 -0.89
C TRP A 74 6.42 -36.59 0.54
N ASP A 75 5.69 -37.70 0.70
CA ASP A 75 5.30 -38.26 2.00
C ASP A 75 5.40 -39.79 2.06
N ASN A 76 5.96 -40.40 1.01
CA ASN A 76 6.10 -41.86 0.82
C ASN A 76 4.78 -42.63 0.86
N THR A 77 3.64 -41.95 0.80
CA THR A 77 2.31 -42.54 0.97
C THR A 77 1.41 -42.23 -0.22
N ASN A 78 1.38 -40.97 -0.62
CA ASN A 78 0.64 -40.50 -1.79
C ASN A 78 1.61 -40.40 -2.98
N TRP A 79 1.38 -41.24 -3.98
CA TRP A 79 2.21 -41.33 -5.18
C TRP A 79 1.45 -40.78 -6.39
N GLY A 80 2.10 -39.92 -7.17
CA GLY A 80 1.58 -39.42 -8.44
C GLY A 80 2.41 -39.93 -9.61
N PHE A 81 1.76 -40.29 -10.72
CA PHE A 81 2.46 -40.75 -11.92
C PHE A 81 2.78 -39.61 -12.89
N THR A 82 3.94 -39.68 -13.53
CA THR A 82 4.35 -38.77 -14.61
C THR A 82 5.27 -39.46 -15.59
N THR A 83 5.17 -39.09 -16.87
CA THR A 83 6.12 -39.50 -17.92
C THR A 83 7.23 -38.49 -18.15
N ARG A 84 7.22 -37.37 -17.42
CA ARG A 84 8.25 -36.33 -17.50
C ARG A 84 9.46 -36.73 -16.66
N ASN A 85 10.61 -36.20 -17.02
CA ASN A 85 11.88 -36.37 -16.32
C ASN A 85 12.20 -35.19 -15.40
N ASP A 86 11.30 -34.21 -15.31
CA ASP A 86 11.47 -33.03 -14.48
C ASP A 86 10.12 -32.42 -14.07
N SER A 87 10.15 -31.63 -13.00
CA SER A 87 9.05 -30.76 -12.60
C SER A 87 9.53 -29.62 -11.71
N LEU A 88 8.78 -28.52 -11.76
CA LEU A 88 8.92 -27.40 -10.84
C LEU A 88 7.92 -27.55 -9.69
N PHE A 89 8.43 -27.68 -8.47
CA PHE A 89 7.64 -27.75 -7.26
C PHE A 89 7.70 -26.44 -6.48
N ALA A 90 6.59 -26.06 -5.86
CA ALA A 90 6.52 -24.95 -4.92
C ALA A 90 6.10 -25.51 -3.55
N LEU A 91 7.05 -25.62 -2.62
CA LEU A 91 6.80 -26.12 -1.28
C LEU A 91 6.41 -24.96 -0.38
N GLN A 92 5.30 -25.11 0.35
CA GLN A 92 4.89 -24.14 1.36
C GLN A 92 5.81 -24.27 2.57
N ILE A 93 6.35 -23.16 3.07
CA ILE A 93 7.14 -23.19 4.31
C ILE A 93 6.20 -22.89 5.47
N GLY A 94 6.30 -23.71 6.52
CA GLY A 94 5.58 -23.48 7.78
C GLY A 94 6.29 -22.48 8.69
N ALA A 95 6.07 -22.59 9.99
CA ALA A 95 6.68 -21.72 11.01
C ALA A 95 8.15 -22.04 11.34
N SER A 96 8.84 -22.88 10.56
CA SER A 96 10.24 -23.24 10.81
C SER A 96 10.90 -23.87 9.59
N ASP A 97 12.23 -23.94 9.62
CA ASP A 97 13.02 -24.77 8.71
C ASP A 97 12.41 -26.18 8.64
N THR A 98 12.18 -26.64 7.42
CA THR A 98 11.47 -27.90 7.16
C THR A 98 12.26 -28.70 6.12
N THR A 99 12.45 -29.99 6.40
CA THR A 99 13.04 -30.93 5.46
C THR A 99 11.94 -31.75 4.80
N TYR A 100 11.86 -31.68 3.48
CA TYR A 100 10.88 -32.43 2.69
C TYR A 100 11.55 -33.64 2.04
N PRO A 101 11.08 -34.88 2.33
CA PRO A 101 11.59 -36.06 1.64
C PRO A 101 10.92 -36.17 0.26
N PHE A 102 11.70 -36.02 -0.80
CA PHE A 102 11.23 -36.28 -2.16
C PHE A 102 11.72 -37.64 -2.63
N GLN A 103 10.82 -38.41 -3.25
CA GLN A 103 11.12 -39.73 -3.78
C GLN A 103 10.62 -39.87 -5.22
N VAL A 104 11.40 -40.58 -6.03
CA VAL A 104 11.06 -40.97 -7.40
C VAL A 104 11.31 -42.45 -7.59
N ILE A 105 10.42 -43.13 -8.29
CA ILE A 105 10.51 -44.54 -8.64
C ILE A 105 10.24 -44.69 -10.14
N ALA A 106 11.21 -45.18 -10.90
CA ALA A 106 11.04 -45.58 -12.29
C ALA A 106 10.23 -46.88 -12.38
N CYS A 107 9.42 -47.01 -13.43
CA CYS A 107 8.69 -48.23 -13.75
C CYS A 107 8.91 -48.64 -15.21
N ASP A 108 9.05 -49.94 -15.43
CA ASP A 108 9.29 -50.52 -16.75
C ASP A 108 7.98 -50.85 -17.52
N ASN A 109 8.14 -51.31 -18.76
CA ASN A 109 7.08 -51.66 -19.68
C ASN A 109 6.64 -53.14 -19.63
N SER A 110 7.03 -53.89 -18.61
CA SER A 110 6.82 -55.35 -18.52
C SER A 110 5.56 -55.72 -17.74
N GLY A 111 4.50 -54.93 -17.90
CA GLY A 111 3.20 -55.18 -17.27
C GLY A 111 2.49 -56.43 -17.82
N ASN A 112 1.29 -56.69 -17.31
CA ASN A 112 0.56 -57.94 -17.59
C ASN A 112 -0.34 -57.86 -18.83
N GLY A 113 -0.37 -56.71 -19.52
CA GLY A 113 -1.18 -56.45 -20.70
C GLY A 113 -2.66 -56.21 -20.41
N THR A 114 -3.06 -56.07 -19.14
CA THR A 114 -4.43 -55.78 -18.69
C THR A 114 -4.46 -54.67 -17.67
N TYR A 115 -5.49 -53.82 -17.73
CA TYR A 115 -5.63 -52.70 -16.80
C TYR A 115 -5.82 -53.18 -15.36
N ASP A 116 -4.88 -52.80 -14.48
CA ASP A 116 -4.95 -53.10 -13.06
C ASP A 116 -5.56 -51.92 -12.27
N ASN A 117 -6.66 -52.19 -11.56
CA ASN A 117 -7.24 -51.22 -10.61
C ASN A 117 -6.37 -51.01 -9.35
N LYS A 118 -5.28 -51.75 -9.22
CA LYS A 118 -4.35 -51.68 -8.10
C LYS A 118 -2.98 -52.24 -8.49
N VAL A 119 -1.99 -51.35 -8.58
CA VAL A 119 -0.59 -51.66 -8.80
C VAL A 119 0.10 -51.81 -7.44
N LEU A 120 0.39 -53.05 -7.06
CA LEU A 120 1.18 -53.37 -5.87
C LEU A 120 2.57 -53.84 -6.31
N ARG A 121 3.61 -53.08 -5.96
CA ARG A 121 5.01 -53.45 -6.23
C ARG A 121 5.88 -53.10 -5.03
N ASN A 122 6.81 -53.99 -4.68
CA ASN A 122 7.72 -53.81 -3.55
C ASN A 122 7.03 -53.44 -2.21
N GLY A 123 5.78 -53.89 -2.02
CA GLY A 123 4.97 -53.59 -0.82
C GLY A 123 4.32 -52.21 -0.80
N ILE A 124 4.45 -51.42 -1.88
CA ILE A 124 3.81 -50.11 -2.06
C ILE A 124 2.59 -50.27 -2.96
N ASP A 125 1.49 -49.65 -2.56
CA ASP A 125 0.25 -49.54 -3.33
C ASP A 125 0.25 -48.21 -4.06
N PHE A 126 0.44 -48.24 -5.37
CA PHE A 126 0.44 -47.05 -6.23
C PHE A 126 -0.96 -46.65 -6.70
N GLY A 127 -2.00 -47.39 -6.29
CA GLY A 127 -3.36 -47.20 -6.79
C GLY A 127 -3.55 -47.83 -8.18
N PRO A 128 -4.59 -47.42 -8.92
CA PRO A 128 -4.85 -47.96 -10.26
C PRO A 128 -3.79 -47.52 -11.26
N GLU A 129 -3.63 -48.28 -12.34
CA GLU A 129 -2.71 -47.90 -13.41
C GLU A 129 -3.06 -46.52 -13.99
N PRO A 130 -2.05 -45.70 -14.32
CA PRO A 130 -2.27 -44.41 -14.95
C PRO A 130 -2.91 -44.59 -16.32
N PHE A 131 -3.87 -43.73 -16.67
CA PHE A 131 -4.54 -43.80 -17.96
C PHE A 131 -4.89 -42.43 -18.52
N ILE A 132 -5.15 -42.39 -19.82
CA ILE A 132 -5.63 -41.22 -20.54
C ILE A 132 -7.15 -41.23 -20.52
N ASP A 133 -7.71 -40.52 -19.55
CA ASP A 133 -9.14 -40.29 -19.43
C ASP A 133 -9.64 -39.34 -20.53
N ASN A 134 -10.23 -39.92 -21.58
CA ASN A 134 -10.70 -39.15 -22.74
C ASN A 134 -12.05 -38.48 -22.48
N ASN A 135 -12.80 -38.94 -21.49
CA ASN A 135 -14.17 -38.51 -21.24
C ASN A 135 -14.33 -37.68 -19.94
N GLY A 136 -13.30 -37.61 -19.11
CA GLY A 136 -13.20 -36.80 -17.89
C GLY A 136 -13.94 -37.39 -16.69
N ASN A 137 -14.25 -38.69 -16.66
CA ASN A 137 -15.01 -39.31 -15.58
C ASN A 137 -14.13 -39.83 -14.42
N GLY A 138 -12.80 -39.84 -14.57
CA GLY A 138 -11.85 -40.34 -13.57
C GLY A 138 -11.83 -41.86 -13.39
N ILE A 139 -12.39 -42.64 -14.34
CA ILE A 139 -12.45 -44.10 -14.33
C ILE A 139 -11.96 -44.61 -15.68
N TRP A 140 -11.09 -45.63 -15.69
CA TRP A 140 -10.65 -46.22 -16.95
C TRP A 140 -11.81 -46.96 -17.64
N ASP A 141 -12.08 -46.57 -18.89
CA ASP A 141 -13.07 -47.21 -19.75
C ASP A 141 -12.41 -48.07 -20.83
N ASN A 142 -13.10 -49.13 -21.24
CA ASN A 142 -12.61 -50.01 -22.31
C ASN A 142 -12.39 -49.24 -23.62
N GLY A 143 -11.14 -49.18 -24.07
CA GLY A 143 -10.71 -48.42 -25.25
C GLY A 143 -9.84 -47.20 -24.92
N GLU A 144 -9.75 -46.83 -23.64
CA GLU A 144 -8.79 -45.82 -23.18
C GLU A 144 -7.38 -46.40 -23.06
N LYS A 145 -6.39 -45.57 -23.37
CA LYS A 145 -4.99 -45.96 -23.24
C LYS A 145 -4.59 -45.88 -21.78
N TYR A 146 -3.91 -46.89 -21.29
CA TYR A 146 -3.30 -46.91 -19.98
C TYR A 146 -1.80 -47.24 -20.10
N TYR A 147 -1.08 -46.96 -19.02
CA TYR A 147 0.32 -47.31 -18.85
C TYR A 147 0.35 -48.64 -18.09
N ASP A 148 0.71 -49.72 -18.79
CA ASP A 148 0.83 -51.07 -18.26
C ASP A 148 2.11 -51.19 -17.43
N ILE A 149 1.99 -51.04 -16.11
CA ILE A 149 3.10 -50.89 -15.18
C ILE A 149 3.70 -52.27 -14.87
N GLY A 150 4.94 -52.51 -15.31
CA GLY A 150 5.66 -53.72 -14.96
C GLY A 150 6.37 -53.62 -13.61
N ASP A 151 7.64 -54.03 -13.54
CA ASP A 151 8.40 -53.89 -12.31
C ASP A 151 8.80 -52.42 -12.07
N VAL A 152 9.08 -52.12 -10.81
CA VAL A 152 9.49 -50.78 -10.37
C VAL A 152 10.77 -50.89 -9.59
N ASP A 153 11.54 -49.81 -9.60
CA ASP A 153 12.79 -49.72 -8.84
C ASP A 153 12.57 -50.13 -7.36
N PRO A 154 13.24 -51.18 -6.85
CA PRO A 154 13.13 -51.60 -5.46
C PRO A 154 13.81 -50.64 -4.47
N THR A 155 14.61 -49.71 -4.97
CA THR A 155 15.37 -48.71 -4.22
C THR A 155 15.05 -47.29 -4.70
N PRO A 156 13.89 -46.72 -4.31
CA PRO A 156 13.47 -45.40 -4.73
C PRO A 156 14.58 -44.35 -4.57
N ALA A 157 14.83 -43.56 -5.61
CA ALA A 157 15.74 -42.44 -5.53
C ALA A 157 15.16 -41.40 -4.56
N LYS A 158 15.89 -41.11 -3.48
CA LYS A 158 15.45 -40.21 -2.40
C LYS A 158 16.36 -38.99 -2.29
N LEU A 159 15.75 -37.82 -2.17
CA LEU A 159 16.42 -36.56 -1.84
C LEU A 159 15.70 -35.90 -0.66
N ASP A 160 16.42 -35.69 0.44
CA ASP A 160 15.95 -34.86 1.54
C ASP A 160 16.26 -33.38 1.23
N VAL A 161 15.23 -32.56 1.11
CA VAL A 161 15.35 -31.15 0.71
C VAL A 161 15.21 -30.25 1.94
N PRO A 162 16.30 -29.67 2.45
CA PRO A 162 16.23 -28.69 3.53
C PRO A 162 15.83 -27.32 2.98
N ILE A 163 14.65 -26.84 3.39
CA ILE A 163 14.20 -25.48 3.12
C ILE A 163 14.35 -24.65 4.39
N LYS A 164 15.04 -23.51 4.28
CA LYS A 164 15.23 -22.55 5.36
C LYS A 164 14.29 -21.37 5.19
N ASN A 165 13.67 -20.95 6.28
CA ASN A 165 12.87 -19.74 6.31
C ASN A 165 13.75 -18.48 6.15
N SER A 166 13.36 -17.58 5.26
CA SER A 166 14.02 -16.32 5.02
C SER A 166 13.46 -15.23 5.94
N SER A 167 14.31 -14.34 6.44
CA SER A 167 13.79 -13.16 7.14
C SER A 167 13.14 -12.21 6.14
N PRO A 168 11.99 -11.60 6.49
CA PRO A 168 11.37 -10.59 5.64
C PRO A 168 12.28 -9.36 5.50
N VAL A 169 12.09 -8.63 4.40
CA VAL A 169 12.76 -7.35 4.13
C VAL A 169 11.72 -6.23 4.17
N ILE A 170 12.07 -5.12 4.82
CA ILE A 170 11.21 -3.94 4.93
C ILE A 170 11.94 -2.70 4.40
N SER A 171 11.19 -1.82 3.73
CA SER A 171 11.70 -0.56 3.17
C SER A 171 10.64 0.54 3.24
N TRP A 172 11.06 1.81 3.24
CA TRP A 172 10.11 2.92 3.23
C TRP A 172 9.41 3.04 1.88
N ASN A 173 8.11 3.33 1.91
CA ASN A 173 7.41 3.77 0.71
C ASN A 173 8.00 5.10 0.23
N THR A 174 8.06 5.32 -1.09
CA THR A 174 8.69 6.52 -1.69
C THR A 174 7.99 7.83 -1.33
N LEU A 175 6.71 7.80 -0.96
CA LEU A 175 5.96 8.95 -0.49
C LEU A 175 6.14 9.22 1.02
N THR A 176 6.73 8.29 1.77
CA THR A 176 7.03 8.48 3.19
C THR A 176 8.27 9.37 3.33
N VAL A 177 8.03 10.68 3.38
CA VAL A 177 9.04 11.71 3.59
C VAL A 177 8.70 12.49 4.85
N LEU A 178 9.69 12.68 5.74
CA LEU A 178 9.48 13.49 6.94
C LEU A 178 9.75 14.97 6.67
N PRO A 179 8.86 15.89 7.10
CA PRO A 179 9.21 17.31 7.18
C PRO A 179 10.18 17.55 8.35
N ASP A 180 10.88 18.68 8.32
CA ASP A 180 11.73 19.10 9.45
C ASP A 180 10.93 19.28 10.74
N THR A 181 9.69 19.74 10.63
CA THR A 181 8.77 19.94 11.75
C THR A 181 7.36 19.51 11.39
N SER A 182 6.70 18.81 12.31
CA SER A 182 5.27 18.52 12.26
C SER A 182 4.60 18.78 13.61
N PHE A 183 3.28 18.87 13.60
CA PHE A 183 2.47 18.63 14.79
C PHE A 183 2.47 17.13 15.15
N PRO A 184 1.90 16.69 16.29
CA PRO A 184 1.81 15.28 16.68
C PRO A 184 0.79 14.47 15.84
N VAL A 185 0.91 14.58 14.52
CA VAL A 185 0.21 13.80 13.50
C VAL A 185 1.20 13.50 12.38
N MET A 186 1.34 12.23 12.01
CA MET A 186 2.20 11.82 10.91
C MET A 186 1.72 10.53 10.27
N THR A 187 1.78 10.45 8.94
CA THR A 187 1.46 9.23 8.19
C THR A 187 2.73 8.56 7.71
N PHE A 188 2.84 7.26 7.98
CA PHE A 188 3.95 6.41 7.59
C PHE A 188 3.46 5.29 6.71
N ALA A 189 4.19 5.02 5.63
CA ALA A 189 3.98 3.84 4.82
C ALA A 189 5.31 3.12 4.52
N TRP A 190 5.24 1.81 4.42
CA TRP A 190 6.38 0.94 4.14
C TRP A 190 5.98 -0.18 3.18
N ASN A 191 6.96 -0.75 2.52
CA ASN A 191 6.85 -1.99 1.77
C ASN A 191 7.52 -3.08 2.58
N ALA A 192 6.92 -4.26 2.64
CA ALA A 192 7.53 -5.43 3.23
C ALA A 192 7.33 -6.63 2.30
N SER A 193 8.40 -7.38 2.08
CA SER A 193 8.44 -8.52 1.16
C SER A 193 9.22 -9.68 1.76
N ASP A 194 8.84 -10.90 1.41
CA ASP A 194 9.51 -12.13 1.83
C ASP A 194 9.76 -13.03 0.61
N ILE A 195 10.94 -13.66 0.52
CA ILE A 195 11.24 -14.61 -0.56
C ILE A 195 10.31 -15.83 -0.50
N ASP A 196 9.81 -16.14 0.70
CA ASP A 196 8.89 -17.24 0.97
C ASP A 196 7.44 -16.87 0.65
N GLY A 197 7.22 -15.59 0.32
CA GLY A 197 5.97 -15.00 -0.14
C GLY A 197 5.39 -14.03 0.88
N ASP A 198 4.95 -12.85 0.45
CA ASP A 198 4.52 -11.77 1.36
C ASP A 198 3.37 -12.15 2.32
N ALA A 199 2.63 -13.22 2.04
CA ALA A 199 1.61 -13.77 2.93
C ALA A 199 2.20 -14.43 4.21
N THR A 200 3.49 -14.76 4.22
CA THR A 200 4.20 -15.25 5.41
C THR A 200 4.44 -14.14 6.43
N ILE A 201 4.40 -12.87 6.02
CA ILE A 201 4.58 -11.73 6.92
C ILE A 201 3.35 -11.63 7.83
N SER A 202 3.54 -12.03 9.09
CA SER A 202 2.44 -12.20 10.05
C SER A 202 2.23 -10.96 10.92
N LYS A 203 3.31 -10.20 11.17
CA LYS A 203 3.31 -9.07 12.10
C LYS A 203 4.19 -7.93 11.58
N ILE A 204 3.75 -6.71 11.88
CA ILE A 204 4.60 -5.52 11.80
C ILE A 204 4.74 -4.97 13.23
N THR A 205 5.97 -4.72 13.66
CA THR A 205 6.26 -4.04 14.93
C THR A 205 6.62 -2.59 14.66
N ILE A 206 5.95 -1.66 15.34
CA ILE A 206 6.23 -0.23 15.27
C ILE A 206 6.64 0.32 16.64
N CYS A 207 7.46 1.37 16.63
CA CYS A 207 7.94 2.02 17.86
C CYS A 207 8.32 3.48 17.61
N LEU A 208 8.18 4.34 18.63
CA LEU A 208 8.75 5.70 18.65
C LEU A 208 9.96 5.73 19.60
N ASN A 209 11.06 6.30 19.11
CA ASN A 209 12.27 6.68 19.83
C ASN A 209 13.11 5.57 20.48
N ASP A 210 12.52 4.53 21.06
CA ASP A 210 13.25 3.51 21.81
C ASP A 210 12.85 2.08 21.41
N THR A 211 13.65 1.46 20.56
CA THR A 211 13.43 0.05 20.20
C THR A 211 13.86 -0.92 21.28
N SER A 212 14.52 -0.51 22.35
CA SER A 212 15.08 -1.45 23.35
C SER A 212 14.03 -1.96 24.34
N ASP A 213 13.04 -1.14 24.70
CA ASP A 213 11.96 -1.53 25.61
C ASP A 213 10.80 -2.24 24.86
N PRO A 214 10.50 -3.51 25.16
CA PRO A 214 9.35 -4.20 24.58
C PRO A 214 8.00 -3.54 24.88
N ALA A 215 7.88 -2.75 25.96
CA ALA A 215 6.65 -2.06 26.33
C ALA A 215 6.31 -0.87 25.42
N ASP A 216 7.31 -0.32 24.71
CA ASP A 216 7.15 0.79 23.77
C ASP A 216 6.92 0.32 22.32
N ARG A 217 6.88 -1.00 22.11
CA ARG A 217 6.64 -1.62 20.81
C ARG A 217 5.16 -2.00 20.69
N VAL A 218 4.54 -1.63 19.57
CA VAL A 218 3.19 -2.07 19.22
C VAL A 218 3.27 -3.01 18.03
N VAL A 219 2.59 -4.16 18.14
CA VAL A 219 2.50 -5.16 17.08
C VAL A 219 1.15 -5.03 16.38
N ILE A 220 1.19 -4.81 15.07
CA ILE A 220 0.03 -4.74 14.18
C ILE A 220 0.07 -5.86 13.14
N GLY A 221 -1.03 -6.08 12.42
CA GLY A 221 -1.14 -7.15 11.41
C GLY A 221 -0.10 -7.04 10.30
N GLY A 222 0.46 -8.19 9.90
CA GLY A 222 1.52 -8.32 8.90
C GLY A 222 1.17 -7.83 7.49
N ASN A 223 -0.12 -7.64 7.18
CA ASN A 223 -0.62 -7.08 5.92
C ASN A 223 -0.69 -5.54 5.91
N ILE A 224 -0.53 -4.87 7.05
CA ILE A 224 -0.64 -3.40 7.13
C ILE A 224 0.62 -2.76 6.53
N ARG A 225 0.40 -1.76 5.66
CA ARG A 225 1.47 -1.04 4.94
C ARG A 225 1.41 0.47 5.10
N LEU A 226 0.34 1.02 5.67
CA LEU A 226 0.15 2.44 5.92
C LEU A 226 -0.55 2.66 7.25
N ILE A 227 -0.03 3.59 8.06
CA ILE A 227 -0.67 4.05 9.29
C ILE A 227 -0.59 5.57 9.40
N THR A 228 -1.56 6.17 10.10
CA THR A 228 -1.45 7.55 10.60
C THR A 228 -1.39 7.52 12.11
N LEU A 229 -0.33 8.09 12.69
CA LEU A 229 -0.26 8.35 14.12
C LEU A 229 -0.93 9.68 14.42
N ARG A 230 -1.78 9.75 15.44
CA ARG A 230 -2.34 11.02 15.96
C ARG A 230 -2.40 11.02 17.48
N ILE A 231 -2.27 12.19 18.08
CA ILE A 231 -2.60 12.38 19.49
C ILE A 231 -4.07 12.81 19.67
N ASN A 232 -4.74 12.30 20.70
CA ASN A 232 -6.06 12.78 21.12
C ASN A 232 -6.00 13.67 22.37
N ASP A 233 -5.06 13.40 23.28
CA ASP A 233 -4.86 14.19 24.50
C ASP A 233 -3.50 14.89 24.47
N LEU A 234 -3.51 16.16 24.10
CA LEU A 234 -2.32 17.03 24.05
C LEU A 234 -1.73 17.33 25.44
N ASN A 235 -2.49 17.09 26.51
CA ASN A 235 -2.14 17.47 27.88
C ASN A 235 -1.74 16.29 28.76
N ALA A 236 -1.80 15.07 28.22
CA ALA A 236 -1.30 13.89 28.91
C ALA A 236 0.19 14.07 29.26
N ALA A 237 0.54 13.73 30.50
CA ALA A 237 1.94 13.73 30.96
C ALA A 237 2.77 12.71 30.16
N GLU A 238 2.15 11.56 29.85
CA GLU A 238 2.70 10.51 28.99
C GLU A 238 1.84 10.43 27.72
N PRO A 239 2.26 11.07 26.61
CA PRO A 239 1.46 11.13 25.39
C PRO A 239 1.29 9.74 24.76
N LEU A 240 0.04 9.38 24.50
CA LEU A 240 -0.34 8.15 23.82
C LEU A 240 -0.92 8.46 22.45
N MET A 241 -0.31 7.90 21.41
CA MET A 241 -0.70 8.09 20.02
C MET A 241 -1.67 6.99 19.58
N ASP A 242 -2.82 7.38 19.07
CA ASP A 242 -3.67 6.49 18.28
C ASP A 242 -2.95 6.06 17.01
N ILE A 243 -3.22 4.83 16.57
CA ILE A 243 -2.74 4.29 15.30
C ILE A 243 -3.95 4.06 14.39
N LEU A 244 -4.08 4.86 13.34
CA LEU A 244 -5.15 4.75 12.35
C LEU A 244 -4.66 3.84 11.23
N ILE A 245 -5.29 2.69 11.06
CA ILE A 245 -4.93 1.74 10.01
C ILE A 245 -5.40 2.29 8.66
N ASP A 246 -4.50 2.31 7.68
CA ASP A 246 -4.70 2.92 6.37
C ASP A 246 -5.13 4.40 6.44
N GLY A 247 -4.77 5.08 7.54
CA GLY A 247 -5.13 6.48 7.79
C GLY A 247 -6.63 6.71 8.06
N SER A 248 -7.39 5.66 8.35
CA SER A 248 -8.83 5.73 8.57
C SER A 248 -9.19 5.99 10.03
N GLU A 249 -9.94 7.07 10.28
CA GLU A 249 -10.47 7.39 11.62
C GLU A 249 -11.56 6.42 12.08
N SER A 250 -12.12 5.62 11.17
CA SER A 250 -13.07 4.54 11.48
C SER A 250 -12.38 3.22 11.81
N ASN A 251 -11.05 3.13 11.62
CA ASN A 251 -10.26 1.93 11.87
C ASN A 251 -9.05 2.26 12.76
N VAL A 252 -9.33 2.56 14.02
CA VAL A 252 -8.30 2.86 15.03
C VAL A 252 -7.88 1.55 15.71
N PHE A 253 -6.58 1.30 15.74
CA PHE A 253 -6.02 0.14 16.43
C PHE A 253 -6.24 0.26 17.95
N SER A 254 -6.57 -0.86 18.59
CA SER A 254 -6.95 -0.89 20.01
C SER A 254 -5.83 -0.53 20.99
N VAL A 255 -4.57 -0.67 20.58
CA VAL A 255 -3.39 -0.34 21.40
C VAL A 255 -2.82 0.99 20.92
N GLN A 256 -2.52 1.87 21.87
CA GLN A 256 -1.89 3.16 21.58
C GLN A 256 -0.36 3.07 21.65
N LEU A 257 0.31 3.85 20.83
CA LEU A 257 1.75 3.93 20.76
C LEU A 257 2.31 4.96 21.75
N ARG A 258 3.32 4.54 22.52
CA ARG A 258 4.02 5.37 23.51
C ARG A 258 5.27 6.00 22.92
N GLY A 259 5.94 6.82 23.73
CA GLY A 259 7.30 7.29 23.45
C GLY A 259 7.38 8.58 22.65
N LEU A 260 6.25 9.23 22.32
CA LEU A 260 6.28 10.55 21.68
C LEU A 260 6.96 11.58 22.59
N LYS A 261 7.87 12.39 22.02
CA LYS A 261 8.49 13.53 22.72
C LYS A 261 8.00 14.84 22.12
N TYR A 262 7.32 15.64 22.93
CA TYR A 262 6.90 16.98 22.51
C TYR A 262 8.04 17.97 22.49
N ASN A 263 8.01 18.87 21.50
CA ASN A 263 8.99 19.93 21.32
C ASN A 263 10.43 19.40 21.29
N ASP A 264 10.59 18.21 20.72
CA ASP A 264 11.86 17.50 20.61
C ASP A 264 11.91 16.68 19.31
N PHE A 265 13.10 16.20 18.99
CA PHE A 265 13.34 15.32 17.85
C PHE A 265 12.86 13.90 18.16
N ASN A 266 12.13 13.35 17.20
CA ASN A 266 11.57 12.01 17.27
C ASN A 266 12.10 11.13 16.13
N LYS A 267 12.02 9.82 16.35
CA LYS A 267 12.36 8.78 15.40
C LYS A 267 11.29 7.71 15.41
N PHE A 268 10.85 7.31 14.24
CA PHE A 268 9.89 6.22 14.06
C PHE A 268 10.60 4.98 13.52
N PHE A 269 10.30 3.83 14.09
CA PHE A 269 10.89 2.54 13.76
C PHE A 269 9.82 1.56 13.30
N VAL A 270 10.17 0.72 12.34
CA VAL A 270 9.31 -0.37 11.87
C VAL A 270 10.14 -1.62 11.54
N GLN A 271 9.58 -2.78 11.84
CA GLN A 271 10.17 -4.11 11.60
C GLN A 271 9.07 -5.08 11.16
N ALA A 272 9.41 -5.98 10.24
CA ALA A 272 8.54 -7.10 9.84
C ALA A 272 8.94 -8.39 10.57
N GLU A 273 7.95 -9.21 10.88
CA GLU A 273 8.12 -10.57 11.42
C GLU A 273 7.20 -11.53 10.65
N ASP A 274 7.74 -12.67 10.24
CA ASP A 274 6.99 -13.71 9.52
C ASP A 274 6.23 -14.66 10.47
N ILE A 275 5.60 -15.70 9.93
CA ILE A 275 4.88 -16.72 10.69
C ILE A 275 5.79 -17.64 11.52
N SER A 276 7.08 -17.72 11.19
CA SER A 276 8.11 -18.47 11.92
C SER A 276 8.72 -17.69 13.10
N GLY A 277 8.50 -16.37 13.11
CA GLY A 277 9.11 -15.44 14.07
C GLY A 277 10.45 -14.86 13.60
N ALA A 278 10.89 -15.13 12.36
CA ALA A 278 12.07 -14.47 11.83
C ALA A 278 11.76 -13.01 11.52
N LYS A 279 12.74 -12.14 11.77
CA LYS A 279 12.57 -10.68 11.79
C LYS A 279 13.46 -10.02 10.75
N SER A 280 12.95 -8.96 10.15
CA SER A 280 13.77 -7.98 9.45
C SER A 280 14.63 -7.19 10.44
N GLU A 281 15.62 -6.45 9.97
CA GLU A 281 16.19 -5.35 10.76
C GLU A 281 15.13 -4.26 11.00
N PHE A 282 15.30 -3.51 12.09
CA PHE A 282 14.53 -2.27 12.27
C PHE A 282 15.01 -1.23 11.27
N ILE A 283 14.12 -0.77 10.40
CA ILE A 283 14.36 0.47 9.65
C ILE A 283 13.78 1.64 10.43
N SER A 284 14.33 2.82 10.21
CA SER A 284 13.89 4.02 10.94
C SER A 284 13.87 5.26 10.05
N LEU A 285 12.98 6.19 10.42
CA LEU A 285 12.97 7.55 9.91
C LEU A 285 13.01 8.52 11.10
N PRO A 286 13.88 9.54 11.04
CA PRO A 286 14.89 9.80 10.00
C PRO A 286 16.07 8.80 10.00
N SER A 287 16.80 8.66 8.88
CA SER A 287 17.82 7.60 8.71
C SER A 287 19.27 7.97 9.09
N SER A 288 19.60 9.26 9.29
CA SER A 288 20.83 9.78 9.96
C SER A 288 21.13 11.26 9.63
N SER A 289 20.63 11.78 8.51
CA SER A 289 20.90 13.15 8.03
C SER A 289 19.72 14.12 8.16
N THR A 290 18.54 13.61 8.50
CA THR A 290 17.33 14.40 8.69
C THR A 290 16.91 14.34 10.16
N ASN A 291 16.17 15.35 10.58
CA ASN A 291 15.62 15.45 11.92
C ASN A 291 14.11 15.63 11.79
N TRP A 292 13.33 14.97 12.64
CA TRP A 292 11.88 15.13 12.69
C TRP A 292 11.49 15.72 14.04
N TYR A 293 11.23 17.02 14.06
CA TYR A 293 10.80 17.73 15.25
C TYR A 293 9.29 17.67 15.40
N VAL A 294 8.79 17.20 16.55
CA VAL A 294 7.35 17.18 16.81
C VAL A 294 6.97 18.32 17.74
N LYS A 295 6.39 19.37 17.17
CA LYS A 295 5.93 20.54 17.89
C LYS A 295 4.61 20.25 18.62
N LYS A 296 4.54 20.56 19.92
CA LYS A 296 3.27 20.58 20.65
C LYS A 296 2.49 21.84 20.27
N PRO A 297 1.20 21.74 19.87
CA PRO A 297 0.34 22.89 19.71
C PRO A 297 0.36 23.79 20.95
N THR A 298 0.53 25.10 20.75
CA THR A 298 0.57 26.08 21.84
C THR A 298 -0.82 26.48 22.29
N GLY A 299 -1.80 26.43 21.38
CA GLY A 299 -3.20 26.76 21.66
C GLY A 299 -4.16 26.09 20.69
N LYS A 300 -5.41 26.54 20.67
CA LYS A 300 -6.47 25.99 19.81
C LYS A 300 -6.63 26.71 18.47
N PHE A 301 -5.83 27.75 18.23
CA PHE A 301 -5.86 28.54 17.01
C PHE A 301 -4.65 28.22 16.12
N LEU A 302 -4.91 28.03 14.83
CA LEU A 302 -3.90 27.78 13.82
C LEU A 302 -3.96 28.85 12.73
N LEU A 303 -2.82 29.48 12.48
CA LEU A 303 -2.58 30.30 11.30
C LEU A 303 -2.00 29.43 10.18
N ILE A 304 -2.74 29.24 9.10
CA ILE A 304 -2.24 28.57 7.89
C ILE A 304 -1.74 29.65 6.92
N ASP A 305 -0.44 29.58 6.63
CA ASP A 305 0.24 30.39 5.62
C ASP A 305 0.34 29.60 4.31
N ASP A 306 -0.59 29.89 3.40
CA ASP A 306 -0.71 29.34 2.05
C ASP A 306 -0.51 30.47 1.01
N TYR A 307 0.46 31.35 1.31
CA TYR A 307 0.77 32.54 0.55
C TYR A 307 2.20 32.42 -0.02
N ILE A 308 2.36 32.55 -1.35
CA ILE A 308 3.66 32.37 -2.01
C ILE A 308 4.32 33.70 -2.39
N THR A 309 3.53 34.77 -2.47
CA THR A 309 4.02 36.09 -2.84
C THR A 309 4.91 36.66 -1.74
N ALA A 310 6.11 37.12 -2.10
CA ALA A 310 7.03 37.72 -1.14
C ALA A 310 6.65 39.18 -0.84
N ASP A 311 5.87 39.39 0.23
CA ASP A 311 5.53 40.70 0.78
C ASP A 311 5.39 40.66 2.32
N ASP A 312 4.74 41.66 2.91
CA ASP A 312 4.58 41.83 4.36
C ASP A 312 3.40 41.06 4.97
N ALA A 313 2.69 40.20 4.20
CA ALA A 313 1.52 39.45 4.66
C ALA A 313 1.75 38.71 5.99
N SER A 314 2.81 37.92 6.09
CA SER A 314 3.11 37.12 7.29
C SER A 314 3.34 38.01 8.53
N SER A 315 4.07 39.12 8.37
CA SER A 315 4.28 40.10 9.44
C SER A 315 3.00 40.86 9.81
N PHE A 316 2.15 41.17 8.83
CA PHE A 316 0.87 41.83 9.06
C PHE A 316 -0.08 40.94 9.89
N TYR A 317 -0.25 39.67 9.50
CA TYR A 317 -1.17 38.76 10.20
C TYR A 317 -0.68 38.43 11.60
N SER A 318 0.61 38.19 11.79
CA SER A 318 1.17 37.97 13.13
C SER A 318 0.99 39.19 14.04
N THR A 319 1.29 40.40 13.54
CA THR A 319 1.05 41.64 14.31
C THR A 319 -0.43 41.83 14.64
N THR A 320 -1.31 41.58 13.68
CA THR A 320 -2.76 41.71 13.86
C THR A 320 -3.26 40.74 14.92
N LEU A 321 -2.94 39.44 14.79
CA LEU A 321 -3.35 38.40 15.73
C LEU A 321 -2.79 38.63 17.14
N ASN A 322 -1.56 39.11 17.28
CA ASN A 322 -0.99 39.47 18.58
C ASN A 322 -1.70 40.64 19.26
N SER A 323 -2.48 41.44 18.52
CA SER A 323 -3.18 42.63 19.04
C SER A 323 -4.67 42.40 19.31
N VAL A 324 -5.30 41.39 18.70
CA VAL A 324 -6.75 41.21 18.78
C VAL A 324 -7.20 40.84 20.20
N ASN A 325 -8.43 41.26 20.53
CA ASN A 325 -9.06 41.10 21.82
C ASN A 325 -8.12 41.43 22.99
N SER A 326 -7.46 42.59 22.89
CA SER A 326 -6.48 43.08 23.88
C SER A 326 -5.28 42.13 24.08
N GLY A 327 -4.85 41.45 23.02
CA GLY A 327 -3.70 40.55 23.02
C GLY A 327 -4.01 39.12 23.44
N ALA A 328 -5.26 38.69 23.39
CA ALA A 328 -5.71 37.36 23.83
C ALA A 328 -5.05 36.19 23.06
N LEU A 329 -4.58 36.43 21.83
CA LEU A 329 -3.88 35.41 21.03
C LEU A 329 -2.36 35.55 21.08
N ASN A 330 -1.79 36.53 21.79
CA ASN A 330 -0.33 36.72 21.81
C ASN A 330 0.38 35.52 22.46
N GLY A 331 1.06 34.70 21.64
CA GLY A 331 1.70 33.46 22.08
C GLY A 331 0.79 32.23 22.17
N GLU A 332 -0.50 32.37 21.89
CA GLU A 332 -1.54 31.34 22.05
C GLU A 332 -1.98 30.72 20.71
N TYR A 333 -1.14 30.82 19.68
CA TYR A 333 -1.38 30.18 18.39
C TYR A 333 -0.13 29.64 17.72
N ASP A 334 -0.36 28.75 16.77
CA ASP A 334 0.67 28.18 15.91
C ASP A 334 0.57 28.71 14.48
N VAL A 335 1.71 28.72 13.79
CA VAL A 335 1.81 29.02 12.36
C VAL A 335 2.23 27.78 11.61
N TRP A 336 1.50 27.45 10.55
CA TRP A 336 1.85 26.40 9.61
C TRP A 336 1.99 26.97 8.19
N ASP A 337 3.23 27.10 7.76
CA ASP A 337 3.61 27.46 6.39
C ASP A 337 3.59 26.22 5.49
N LEU A 338 2.63 26.18 4.54
CA LEU A 338 2.43 25.06 3.62
C LEU A 338 3.51 24.98 2.52
N ASN A 339 4.27 26.05 2.32
CA ASN A 339 5.36 26.10 1.35
C ASN A 339 6.65 25.50 1.92
N LYS A 340 6.83 25.56 3.25
CA LYS A 340 8.00 24.98 3.94
C LYS A 340 7.72 23.61 4.53
N ASN A 341 6.59 23.42 5.19
CA ASN A 341 6.28 22.22 5.97
C ASN A 341 5.21 21.38 5.29
N LYS A 342 5.58 20.69 4.21
CA LYS A 342 4.68 19.77 3.50
C LYS A 342 4.65 18.42 4.21
N LEU A 343 3.45 17.94 4.53
CA LEU A 343 3.28 16.60 5.09
C LEU A 343 3.32 15.54 3.99
N PRO A 344 3.82 14.32 4.29
CA PRO A 344 3.60 13.18 3.41
C PRO A 344 2.12 12.81 3.43
N PHE A 345 1.63 12.22 2.33
CA PHE A 345 0.23 11.79 2.21
C PHE A 345 -0.76 12.90 2.60
N SER A 346 -0.61 14.11 2.07
CA SER A 346 -1.34 15.31 2.53
C SER A 346 -2.86 15.13 2.57
N ASN A 347 -3.44 14.35 1.66
CA ASN A 347 -4.87 14.02 1.65
C ASN A 347 -5.35 13.24 2.90
N ILE A 348 -4.43 12.58 3.60
CA ILE A 348 -4.65 11.84 4.86
C ILE A 348 -4.15 12.68 6.05
N SER A 349 -2.88 13.08 6.03
CA SER A 349 -2.23 13.72 7.19
C SER A 349 -2.78 15.10 7.50
N PHE A 350 -3.09 15.90 6.48
CA PHE A 350 -3.56 17.28 6.63
C PHE A 350 -4.91 17.36 7.39
N PRO A 351 -5.99 16.68 6.98
CA PRO A 351 -7.27 16.77 7.71
C PRO A 351 -7.18 16.27 9.15
N VAL A 352 -6.35 15.26 9.44
CA VAL A 352 -6.14 14.77 10.81
C VAL A 352 -5.36 15.81 11.64
N THR A 353 -4.39 16.49 11.03
CA THR A 353 -3.62 17.56 11.69
C THR A 353 -4.49 18.75 12.05
N LEU A 354 -5.42 19.17 11.15
CA LEU A 354 -6.31 20.29 11.42
C LEU A 354 -7.16 20.07 12.69
N LYS A 355 -7.55 18.82 12.96
CA LYS A 355 -8.36 18.44 14.12
C LYS A 355 -7.66 18.57 15.48
N LEU A 356 -6.35 18.85 15.50
CA LEU A 356 -5.65 19.27 16.72
C LEU A 356 -6.08 20.68 17.18
N PHE A 357 -6.66 21.47 16.27
CA PHE A 357 -7.07 22.84 16.52
C PHE A 357 -8.60 22.95 16.49
N LYS A 358 -9.12 24.08 16.96
CA LYS A 358 -10.55 24.40 16.93
C LYS A 358 -10.86 25.55 15.99
N TYR A 359 -9.89 26.43 15.77
CA TYR A 359 -10.05 27.64 14.97
C TYR A 359 -8.89 27.74 13.99
N ILE A 360 -9.19 28.02 12.73
CA ILE A 360 -8.19 28.20 11.68
C ILE A 360 -8.41 29.56 11.03
N PHE A 361 -7.32 30.31 10.85
CA PHE A 361 -7.27 31.37 9.83
C PHE A 361 -6.37 30.91 8.69
N TRP A 362 -6.92 30.86 7.48
CA TRP A 362 -6.22 30.39 6.28
C TRP A 362 -6.20 31.52 5.27
N TYR A 363 -5.00 32.06 5.03
CA TYR A 363 -4.81 33.13 4.05
C TYR A 363 -4.01 32.62 2.84
N THR A 364 -4.36 33.14 1.66
CA THR A 364 -3.74 32.76 0.40
C THR A 364 -3.49 33.98 -0.49
N ASP A 365 -2.67 33.80 -1.52
CA ASP A 365 -2.66 34.68 -2.69
C ASP A 365 -3.49 34.05 -3.83
N THR A 366 -3.18 34.40 -5.08
CA THR A 366 -3.83 33.86 -6.27
C THR A 366 -3.50 32.38 -6.58
N ASN A 367 -2.73 31.70 -5.73
CA ASN A 367 -2.35 30.29 -5.84
C ASN A 367 -2.80 29.46 -4.61
N PRO A 368 -4.10 29.48 -4.26
CA PRO A 368 -4.60 28.74 -3.09
C PRO A 368 -4.47 27.22 -3.26
N SER A 369 -4.25 26.51 -2.15
CA SER A 369 -4.27 25.06 -2.06
C SER A 369 -5.70 24.48 -2.03
N LEU A 370 -6.46 24.68 -3.12
CA LEU A 370 -7.90 24.34 -3.19
C LEU A 370 -8.19 22.84 -2.98
N GLU A 371 -7.38 21.94 -3.53
CA GLU A 371 -7.56 20.50 -3.33
C GLU A 371 -7.37 20.09 -1.85
N LEU A 372 -6.45 20.73 -1.13
CA LEU A 372 -6.29 20.48 0.31
C LEU A 372 -7.52 20.99 1.07
N ALA A 373 -8.01 22.19 0.75
CA ALA A 373 -9.21 22.74 1.35
C ALA A 373 -10.43 21.84 1.11
N GLY A 374 -10.68 21.43 -0.14
CA GLY A 374 -11.80 20.57 -0.50
C GLY A 374 -11.78 19.19 0.17
N ASN A 375 -10.58 18.64 0.43
CA ASN A 375 -10.45 17.35 1.09
C ASN A 375 -10.50 17.40 2.62
N SER A 376 -10.36 18.58 3.24
CA SER A 376 -10.14 18.70 4.68
C SER A 376 -11.16 19.55 5.43
N VAL A 377 -11.63 20.65 4.85
CA VAL A 377 -12.41 21.66 5.56
C VAL A 377 -13.73 21.09 6.07
N ARG A 378 -14.43 20.31 5.25
CA ARG A 378 -15.67 19.65 5.67
C ARG A 378 -15.43 18.68 6.84
N LYS A 379 -14.38 17.85 6.78
CA LYS A 379 -14.03 16.92 7.86
C LYS A 379 -13.69 17.66 9.16
N PHE A 380 -13.06 18.83 9.04
CA PHE A 380 -12.72 19.69 10.16
C PHE A 380 -13.96 20.37 10.77
N THR A 381 -14.85 20.94 9.95
CA THR A 381 -16.06 21.60 10.44
C THR A 381 -17.09 20.62 11.01
N GLU A 382 -17.20 19.41 10.46
CA GLU A 382 -18.00 18.32 11.01
C GLU A 382 -17.48 17.85 12.39
N SER A 383 -16.18 18.02 12.67
CA SER A 383 -15.60 17.81 14.02
C SER A 383 -15.75 19.02 14.96
N GLY A 384 -16.52 20.05 14.58
CA GLY A 384 -16.77 21.25 15.38
C GLY A 384 -15.73 22.36 15.21
N GLY A 385 -14.80 22.21 14.26
CA GLY A 385 -13.83 23.23 13.88
C GLY A 385 -14.46 24.42 13.16
N LYS A 386 -13.77 25.57 13.17
CA LYS A 386 -14.21 26.81 12.50
C LYS A 386 -13.09 27.41 11.67
N VAL A 387 -13.39 27.87 10.45
CA VAL A 387 -12.39 28.37 9.49
C VAL A 387 -12.72 29.78 9.02
N PHE A 388 -11.74 30.67 9.13
CA PHE A 388 -11.74 32.01 8.56
C PHE A 388 -10.81 32.01 7.35
N PHE A 389 -11.37 32.12 6.15
CA PHE A 389 -10.63 32.27 4.90
C PHE A 389 -10.42 33.74 4.51
N SER A 390 -9.17 34.07 4.17
CA SER A 390 -8.78 35.25 3.39
C SER A 390 -8.13 34.73 2.10
N MET A 391 -8.94 34.32 1.13
CA MET A 391 -8.50 33.47 0.02
C MET A 391 -8.87 34.07 -1.34
N GLN A 392 -7.86 34.28 -2.19
CA GLN A 392 -8.10 34.62 -3.59
C GLN A 392 -8.18 33.36 -4.45
N PHE A 393 -8.83 33.45 -5.60
CA PHE A 393 -8.93 32.34 -6.54
C PHE A 393 -7.99 32.48 -7.74
N PRO A 394 -7.52 31.35 -8.31
CA PRO A 394 -6.71 31.36 -9.52
C PRO A 394 -7.50 31.90 -10.73
N GLN A 395 -6.78 32.19 -11.81
CA GLN A 395 -7.39 32.67 -13.05
C GLN A 395 -8.37 31.66 -13.63
N THR A 396 -7.96 30.39 -13.71
CA THR A 396 -8.83 29.27 -14.07
C THR A 396 -9.30 28.62 -12.78
N LEU A 397 -10.61 28.58 -12.58
CA LEU A 397 -11.23 28.09 -11.35
C LEU A 397 -12.26 27.02 -11.71
N ASP A 398 -12.10 25.85 -11.13
CA ASP A 398 -13.16 24.85 -11.10
C ASP A 398 -14.10 25.17 -9.93
N VAL A 399 -15.33 25.57 -10.25
CA VAL A 399 -16.33 25.95 -9.24
C VAL A 399 -16.72 24.73 -8.38
N ILE A 400 -16.65 23.52 -8.92
CA ILE A 400 -16.98 22.29 -8.18
C ILE A 400 -15.99 22.10 -7.02
N ASN A 401 -14.72 22.43 -7.23
CA ASN A 401 -13.69 22.32 -6.21
C ASN A 401 -14.01 23.24 -5.02
N ILE A 402 -14.34 24.51 -5.26
CA ILE A 402 -14.69 25.43 -4.15
C ILE A 402 -16.03 25.09 -3.51
N GLN A 403 -16.99 24.54 -4.25
CA GLN A 403 -18.26 24.05 -3.73
C GLN A 403 -18.12 22.90 -2.74
N SER A 404 -17.00 22.17 -2.79
CA SER A 404 -16.74 21.09 -1.84
C SER A 404 -16.51 21.58 -0.40
N PHE A 405 -16.17 22.87 -0.22
CA PHE A 405 -15.90 23.44 1.11
C PHE A 405 -16.51 24.83 1.36
N LEU A 406 -17.10 25.49 0.36
CA LEU A 406 -17.79 26.78 0.50
C LEU A 406 -19.25 26.71 0.02
N PRO A 407 -20.19 27.41 0.69
CA PRO A 407 -21.59 27.50 0.29
C PRO A 407 -21.82 28.48 -0.88
N VAL A 408 -21.20 28.20 -2.03
CA VAL A 408 -21.22 29.06 -3.22
C VAL A 408 -21.92 28.37 -4.40
N ASP A 409 -22.77 29.09 -5.13
CA ASP A 409 -23.45 28.56 -6.32
C ASP A 409 -22.61 28.77 -7.58
N SER A 410 -21.99 29.95 -7.70
CA SER A 410 -21.12 30.32 -8.82
C SER A 410 -20.24 31.53 -8.49
N THR A 411 -19.38 31.94 -9.42
CA THR A 411 -18.50 33.12 -9.27
C THR A 411 -18.71 34.13 -10.40
N SER A 412 -18.41 35.41 -10.15
CA SER A 412 -18.30 36.40 -11.22
C SER A 412 -17.14 36.11 -12.17
N ALA A 413 -17.14 36.80 -13.32
CA ALA A 413 -15.92 36.97 -14.09
C ALA A 413 -14.85 37.68 -13.23
N PRO A 414 -13.55 37.39 -13.43
CA PRO A 414 -12.49 38.02 -12.67
C PRO A 414 -12.30 39.47 -13.11
N LEU A 415 -12.17 40.37 -12.14
CA LEU A 415 -11.63 41.71 -12.36
C LEU A 415 -10.10 41.61 -12.38
N SER A 416 -9.47 42.13 -13.44
CA SER A 416 -8.00 42.07 -13.59
C SER A 416 -7.29 42.72 -12.41
N PHE A 417 -7.71 43.92 -12.02
CA PHE A 417 -7.18 44.66 -10.89
C PHE A 417 -8.27 45.46 -10.18
N LEU A 418 -8.37 45.27 -8.87
CA LEU A 418 -9.05 46.17 -7.95
C LEU A 418 -8.06 47.24 -7.53
N LEU A 419 -8.44 48.51 -7.66
CA LEU A 419 -7.53 49.64 -7.41
C LEU A 419 -7.36 49.89 -5.89
N PRO A 420 -6.27 50.56 -5.45
CA PRO A 420 -6.15 51.08 -4.09
C PRO A 420 -7.27 52.07 -3.76
N ASN A 421 -7.54 52.26 -2.47
CA ASN A 421 -8.62 53.12 -1.96
C ASN A 421 -10.03 52.71 -2.40
N THR A 422 -10.22 51.46 -2.82
CA THR A 422 -11.53 50.91 -3.13
C THR A 422 -12.23 50.49 -1.84
N ALA A 423 -13.44 51.01 -1.62
CA ALA A 423 -14.26 50.65 -0.47
C ALA A 423 -14.86 49.24 -0.63
N VAL A 424 -14.68 48.41 0.39
CA VAL A 424 -15.33 47.10 0.57
C VAL A 424 -16.37 47.27 1.66
N SER A 425 -17.63 47.34 1.25
CA SER A 425 -18.74 47.73 2.12
C SER A 425 -19.29 46.53 2.88
N ALA A 426 -19.51 46.70 4.18
CA ALA A 426 -20.26 45.74 4.98
C ALA A 426 -21.75 45.76 4.56
N ASP A 427 -22.35 44.59 4.43
CA ASP A 427 -23.78 44.44 4.12
C ASP A 427 -24.63 45.02 5.26
N PRO A 428 -25.68 45.82 4.99
CA PRO A 428 -26.55 46.36 6.03
C PRO A 428 -27.18 45.30 6.95
N ASN A 429 -27.35 44.06 6.47
CA ASN A 429 -27.86 42.95 7.26
C ASN A 429 -26.76 42.27 8.11
N ALA A 430 -25.48 42.50 7.79
CA ALA A 430 -24.33 42.00 8.53
C ALA A 430 -23.96 43.00 9.66
N VAL A 431 -24.64 42.84 10.80
CA VAL A 431 -24.54 43.75 11.94
C VAL A 431 -23.13 43.79 12.52
N ASN A 432 -22.60 45.00 12.73
CA ASN A 432 -21.32 45.30 13.38
C ASN A 432 -20.06 44.75 12.67
N TYR A 433 -20.12 44.52 11.36
CA TYR A 433 -18.91 44.30 10.57
C TYR A 433 -18.26 45.63 10.16
N PRO A 434 -16.93 45.80 10.31
CA PRO A 434 -16.26 47.03 9.90
C PRO A 434 -16.19 47.13 8.38
N GLY A 435 -16.36 48.32 7.81
CA GLY A 435 -16.04 48.55 6.39
C GLY A 435 -14.53 48.42 6.16
N LEU A 436 -14.10 47.89 5.02
CA LEU A 436 -12.67 47.77 4.68
C LEU A 436 -12.34 48.68 3.50
N THR A 437 -11.05 48.99 3.33
CA THR A 437 -10.57 49.83 2.23
C THR A 437 -9.26 49.26 1.71
N THR A 438 -9.12 49.09 0.39
CA THR A 438 -7.88 48.55 -0.17
C THR A 438 -6.71 49.52 0.01
N THR A 439 -5.53 49.03 0.41
CA THR A 439 -4.29 49.82 0.52
C THR A 439 -3.44 49.77 -0.74
N ALA A 440 -3.60 48.71 -1.53
CA ALA A 440 -2.84 48.44 -2.74
C ALA A 440 -3.73 47.81 -3.82
N SER A 441 -3.19 47.73 -5.04
CA SER A 441 -3.87 47.02 -6.12
C SER A 441 -3.93 45.52 -5.82
N ILE A 442 -5.09 44.91 -6.04
CA ILE A 442 -5.32 43.48 -5.84
C ILE A 442 -5.71 42.87 -7.18
N ALA A 443 -4.93 41.90 -7.64
CA ALA A 443 -5.15 41.26 -8.92
C ALA A 443 -6.25 40.18 -8.84
N ARG A 444 -6.91 39.89 -9.96
CA ARG A 444 -7.78 38.71 -10.16
C ARG A 444 -8.89 38.56 -9.12
N VAL A 445 -9.50 39.67 -8.72
CA VAL A 445 -10.59 39.66 -7.73
C VAL A 445 -11.85 39.09 -8.36
N ARG A 446 -12.52 38.18 -7.65
CA ARG A 446 -13.81 37.60 -8.04
C ARG A 446 -14.76 37.72 -6.86
N THR A 447 -16.01 38.03 -7.15
CA THR A 447 -17.12 37.89 -6.20
C THR A 447 -17.79 36.54 -6.41
N THR A 448 -18.54 36.11 -5.39
CA THR A 448 -19.28 34.85 -5.35
C THR A 448 -20.77 35.13 -5.33
N TYR A 449 -21.55 34.22 -5.91
CA TYR A 449 -22.98 34.14 -5.72
C TYR A 449 -23.24 33.02 -4.72
N ILE A 450 -23.80 33.38 -3.56
CA ILE A 450 -24.07 32.46 -2.46
C ILE A 450 -25.56 32.13 -2.41
N SER A 451 -25.89 30.94 -1.91
CA SER A 451 -27.26 30.59 -1.57
C SER A 451 -27.64 31.21 -0.23
N GLY A 452 -28.67 32.05 -0.21
CA GLY A 452 -29.19 32.67 1.02
C GLY A 452 -29.72 31.66 2.04
N PHE A 453 -29.90 30.40 1.65
CA PHE A 453 -30.29 29.31 2.55
C PHE A 453 -29.13 28.75 3.37
N SER A 454 -27.88 28.92 2.90
CA SER A 454 -26.69 28.35 3.54
C SER A 454 -25.70 29.41 4.03
N ALA A 455 -25.76 30.63 3.50
CA ALA A 455 -24.88 31.71 3.92
C ALA A 455 -25.51 33.11 3.83
N GLN A 456 -25.00 33.99 4.67
CA GLN A 456 -25.30 35.41 4.68
C GLN A 456 -24.15 36.21 4.04
N ARG A 457 -24.48 37.12 3.12
CA ARG A 457 -23.52 38.07 2.56
C ARG A 457 -23.05 39.04 3.64
N VAL A 458 -21.74 39.20 3.76
CA VAL A 458 -21.11 40.13 4.72
C VAL A 458 -20.46 41.31 4.01
N TYR A 459 -19.77 41.07 2.90
CA TYR A 459 -19.07 42.13 2.17
C TYR A 459 -19.46 42.15 0.71
N TYR A 460 -19.54 43.35 0.15
CA TYR A 460 -19.76 43.62 -1.27
C TYR A 460 -19.00 44.87 -1.72
N PHE A 461 -18.88 45.07 -3.03
CA PHE A 461 -18.36 46.32 -3.58
C PHE A 461 -19.49 47.30 -3.85
N ALA A 462 -19.44 48.48 -3.21
CA ALA A 462 -20.34 49.58 -3.55
C ALA A 462 -20.15 50.00 -5.03
N ASN A 463 -21.17 50.65 -5.61
CA ASN A 463 -21.16 51.13 -6.99
C ASN A 463 -20.99 50.05 -8.08
N ASN A 464 -21.29 48.78 -7.76
CA ASN A 464 -21.25 47.66 -8.70
C ASN A 464 -19.89 47.46 -9.40
N VAL A 465 -18.77 47.70 -8.70
CA VAL A 465 -17.41 47.35 -9.22
C VAL A 465 -17.36 45.87 -9.63
N LEU A 466 -17.93 45.00 -8.81
CA LEU A 466 -18.23 43.61 -9.13
C LEU A 466 -19.58 43.20 -8.51
N PRO A 467 -20.42 42.43 -9.22
CA PRO A 467 -21.71 41.96 -8.70
C PRO A 467 -21.54 40.77 -7.76
N GLY A 468 -22.33 40.68 -6.68
CA GLY A 468 -22.32 39.53 -5.75
C GLY A 468 -21.64 39.82 -4.41
N ALA A 469 -21.23 38.76 -3.71
CA ALA A 469 -20.59 38.82 -2.41
C ALA A 469 -19.06 38.69 -2.55
N ILE A 470 -18.30 39.64 -1.99
CA ILE A 470 -16.84 39.46 -1.83
C ILE A 470 -16.50 38.80 -0.50
N GLY A 471 -17.42 38.80 0.46
CA GLY A 471 -17.30 38.00 1.68
C GLY A 471 -18.65 37.60 2.26
N PHE A 472 -18.67 36.50 2.99
CA PHE A 472 -19.86 35.91 3.58
C PHE A 472 -19.52 35.07 4.81
N ILE A 473 -20.54 34.77 5.61
CA ILE A 473 -20.49 33.81 6.70
C ILE A 473 -21.59 32.78 6.50
N ASN A 474 -21.31 31.50 6.74
CA ASN A 474 -22.34 30.47 6.66
C ASN A 474 -23.28 30.51 7.88
N ASN A 475 -24.46 29.90 7.73
CA ASN A 475 -25.50 29.97 8.75
C ASN A 475 -25.12 29.22 10.04
N GLU A 476 -24.26 28.19 9.96
CA GLU A 476 -23.70 27.48 11.12
C GLU A 476 -22.59 28.28 11.84
N LYS A 477 -22.17 29.42 11.29
CA LYS A 477 -21.10 30.27 11.83
C LYS A 477 -19.81 29.51 12.12
N ASN A 478 -19.44 28.59 11.23
CA ASN A 478 -18.18 27.84 11.29
C ASN A 478 -17.30 28.06 10.05
N ILE A 479 -17.77 28.81 9.05
CA ILE A 479 -17.01 29.25 7.89
C ILE A 479 -17.27 30.74 7.65
N PHE A 480 -16.21 31.52 7.72
CA PHE A 480 -16.19 32.89 7.20
C PHE A 480 -15.26 32.93 5.99
N PHE A 481 -15.67 33.59 4.93
CA PHE A 481 -14.88 33.73 3.71
C PHE A 481 -14.82 35.19 3.28
N ILE A 482 -13.63 35.64 2.88
CA ILE A 482 -13.45 36.84 2.08
C ILE A 482 -12.49 36.58 0.92
N GLY A 483 -12.91 36.97 -0.27
CA GLY A 483 -12.20 36.81 -1.55
C GLY A 483 -11.07 37.81 -1.76
N LEU A 484 -10.49 38.35 -0.69
CA LEU A 484 -9.47 39.41 -0.70
C LEU A 484 -8.34 39.07 0.27
N PRO A 485 -7.08 39.41 -0.07
CA PRO A 485 -5.98 39.37 0.86
C PRO A 485 -6.14 40.50 1.90
N LEU A 486 -6.49 40.13 3.12
CA LEU A 486 -6.85 41.10 4.18
C LEU A 486 -5.71 42.06 4.55
N HIS A 487 -4.44 41.66 4.43
CA HIS A 487 -3.30 42.56 4.64
C HIS A 487 -3.28 43.76 3.69
N ARG A 488 -3.96 43.66 2.53
CA ARG A 488 -4.13 44.76 1.58
C ARG A 488 -5.45 45.49 1.71
N CYS A 489 -6.21 45.26 2.79
CA CYS A 489 -7.55 45.79 3.00
C CYS A 489 -7.68 46.68 4.26
N ASP A 490 -6.56 47.06 4.90
CA ASP A 490 -6.53 47.90 6.10
C ASP A 490 -6.33 49.40 5.82
N GLY A 491 -6.89 49.91 4.71
CA GLY A 491 -6.75 51.33 4.31
C GLY A 491 -7.42 52.31 5.27
N THR A 492 -8.35 51.82 6.08
CA THR A 492 -8.80 52.48 7.31
C THR A 492 -8.16 51.74 8.47
N ALA A 493 -7.09 52.31 9.02
CA ALA A 493 -6.19 51.63 9.96
C ALA A 493 -6.96 50.97 11.12
N GLY A 494 -6.70 49.67 11.33
CA GLY A 494 -7.27 48.88 12.41
C GLY A 494 -8.61 48.20 12.08
N ASN A 495 -9.24 48.49 10.94
CA ASN A 495 -10.51 47.85 10.58
C ASN A 495 -10.37 46.35 10.30
N VAL A 496 -9.21 45.90 9.80
CA VAL A 496 -8.94 44.46 9.68
C VAL A 496 -8.83 43.81 11.07
N SER A 497 -8.16 44.47 12.03
CA SER A 497 -8.12 43.98 13.43
C SER A 497 -9.52 43.89 14.05
N LEU A 498 -10.39 44.88 13.78
CA LEU A 498 -11.82 44.82 14.18
C LEU A 498 -12.56 43.66 13.51
N LEU A 499 -12.26 43.33 12.25
CA LEU A 499 -12.84 42.17 11.56
C LEU A 499 -12.41 40.86 12.21
N PHE A 500 -11.12 40.73 12.55
CA PHE A 500 -10.64 39.56 13.29
C PHE A 500 -11.33 39.42 14.65
N ASN A 501 -11.53 40.52 15.38
CA ASN A 501 -12.30 40.49 16.62
C ASN A 501 -13.72 39.97 16.39
N LYS A 502 -14.41 40.55 15.40
CA LYS A 502 -15.77 40.19 15.04
C LYS A 502 -15.90 38.71 14.67
N VAL A 503 -15.07 38.21 13.76
CA VAL A 503 -15.18 36.83 13.26
C VAL A 503 -14.72 35.82 14.32
N LEU A 504 -13.54 36.02 14.91
CA LEU A 504 -12.96 35.03 15.81
C LEU A 504 -13.69 34.99 17.16
N PHE A 505 -14.01 36.13 17.76
CA PHE A 505 -14.54 36.16 19.12
C PHE A 505 -16.07 36.22 19.14
N ASP A 506 -16.70 37.09 18.35
CA ASP A 506 -18.17 37.22 18.40
C ASP A 506 -18.88 36.10 17.65
N GLU A 507 -18.43 35.76 16.43
CA GLU A 507 -19.10 34.75 15.61
C GLU A 507 -18.63 33.33 15.92
N PHE A 508 -17.31 33.13 16.02
CA PHE A 508 -16.74 31.81 16.27
C PHE A 508 -16.68 31.46 17.76
N GLY A 509 -16.77 32.44 18.66
CA GLY A 509 -16.67 32.19 20.09
C GLY A 509 -15.30 31.63 20.47
N LEU A 510 -14.22 32.18 19.90
CA LEU A 510 -12.86 31.79 20.23
C LEU A 510 -12.58 32.06 21.72
N ILE A 511 -12.10 31.01 22.38
CA ILE A 511 -11.55 31.07 23.73
C ILE A 511 -10.09 30.63 23.55
N PRO A 512 -9.11 31.51 23.84
CA PRO A 512 -7.68 31.20 23.71
C PRO A 512 -7.31 29.86 24.33
#